data_AF-A0A4R8DAJ3-F1
#
_entry.id   AF-A0A4R8DAJ3-F1
#
_cell.length_a   1.000
_cell.length_b   1.000
_cell.length_c   1.000
_cell.angle_alpha   90.00
_cell.angle_beta   90.00
_cell.angle_gamma   90.00
#
_symmetry.space_group_name_H-M   'P 1'
#
loop_
_entity.id
_entity.type
_entity.pdbx_description
1 polymer ?
#
loop_
_entity_poly.entity_id
_entity_poly.type
_entity_poly.pdbx_seq_one_letter_code
_entity_poly.pdbx_strand_id
1 'polypeptide(L)'
;MTSEPAPDSGWEPDPAGVYFSDRFEVDPQTLKKYGAFDISVVTDLPLFIDPFLLFNSENDEYQALHDQIIDYLRFLKSRATGDLDPKLIDNWYRFKEVEQNWLGFTADGNRGHGLGSGFARSLHGALGSLLEIGKVVS
;
A
#
# COMPACT_ATOMS: atom_id res chain seq x y z
N MET A 1 -24.83 -1.19 -25.74
CA MET A 1 -24.49 0.06 -25.03
C MET A 1 -23.60 0.85 -25.96
N THR A 2 -24.17 1.88 -26.60
CA THR A 2 -23.45 2.79 -27.49
C THR A 2 -22.79 3.86 -26.62
N SER A 3 -21.46 3.90 -26.58
CA SER A 3 -20.72 4.99 -25.94
C SER A 3 -21.01 6.29 -26.68
N GLU A 4 -21.40 7.33 -25.95
CA GLU A 4 -21.44 8.69 -26.48
C GLU A 4 -20.04 9.06 -27.02
N PRO A 5 -19.95 9.76 -28.16
CA PRO A 5 -18.66 10.23 -28.66
C PRO A 5 -18.03 11.16 -27.63
N ALA A 6 -16.75 10.94 -27.32
CA ALA A 6 -15.98 11.84 -26.49
C ALA A 6 -16.06 13.27 -27.05
N PRO A 7 -16.12 14.31 -26.21
CA PRO A 7 -16.07 15.68 -26.68
C PRO A 7 -14.82 15.88 -27.53
N ASP A 8 -14.95 16.60 -28.65
CA ASP A 8 -13.85 16.91 -29.56
C ASP A 8 -12.84 17.81 -28.82
N SER A 9 -11.93 17.19 -28.09
CA SER A 9 -10.94 17.83 -27.24
C SER A 9 -9.70 18.27 -28.02
N GLY A 10 -9.60 17.88 -29.29
CA GLY A 10 -8.39 18.02 -30.09
C GLY A 10 -7.20 17.21 -29.56
N TRP A 11 -7.45 16.24 -28.67
CA TRP A 11 -6.43 15.35 -28.14
C TRP A 11 -6.17 14.20 -29.13
N GLU A 12 -4.90 13.92 -29.38
CA GLU A 12 -4.43 12.77 -30.14
C GLU A 12 -3.46 11.94 -29.26
N PRO A 13 -3.47 10.61 -29.37
CA PRO A 13 -2.61 9.74 -28.58
C PRO A 13 -1.13 9.91 -28.97
N ASP A 14 -0.23 9.89 -27.97
CA ASP A 14 1.21 9.86 -28.23
C ASP A 14 1.59 8.53 -28.88
N PRO A 15 2.24 8.51 -30.07
CA PRO A 15 2.69 7.29 -30.72
C PRO A 15 3.63 6.42 -29.87
N ALA A 16 4.30 7.00 -28.87
CA ALA A 16 5.14 6.27 -27.93
C ALA A 16 4.33 5.34 -27.00
N GLY A 17 3.01 5.56 -26.84
CA GLY A 17 2.12 4.66 -26.11
C GLY A 17 2.46 4.50 -24.63
N VAL A 18 2.95 5.58 -24.00
CA VAL A 18 3.46 5.54 -22.61
C VAL A 18 2.33 5.48 -21.59
N TYR A 19 1.22 6.18 -21.84
CA TYR A 19 0.09 6.23 -20.92
C TYR A 19 -1.06 5.32 -21.35
N PHE A 20 -1.98 5.03 -20.41
CA PHE A 20 -3.19 4.27 -20.70
C PHE A 20 -4.01 4.94 -21.80
N SER A 21 -4.18 6.27 -21.70
CA SER A 21 -4.85 7.06 -22.73
C SER A 21 -4.26 6.83 -24.12
N ASP A 22 -2.93 6.96 -24.26
CA ASP A 22 -2.22 6.75 -25.53
C ASP A 22 -2.41 5.31 -26.07
N ARG A 23 -2.29 4.31 -25.19
CA ARG A 23 -2.27 2.90 -25.58
C ARG A 23 -3.62 2.35 -25.99
N PHE A 24 -4.69 2.90 -25.43
CA PHE A 24 -6.07 2.48 -25.64
C PHE A 24 -6.90 3.54 -26.38
N GLU A 25 -6.26 4.63 -26.81
CA GLU A 25 -6.88 5.73 -27.56
C GLU A 25 -8.08 6.34 -26.82
N VAL A 26 -7.95 6.47 -25.50
CA VAL A 26 -8.98 7.04 -24.62
C VAL A 26 -8.57 8.45 -24.22
N ASP A 27 -9.38 9.44 -24.58
CA ASP A 27 -9.15 10.83 -24.18
C ASP A 27 -8.96 10.96 -22.65
N PRO A 28 -7.85 11.56 -22.17
CA PRO A 28 -7.61 11.82 -20.75
C PRO A 28 -8.75 12.56 -20.03
N GLN A 29 -9.52 13.39 -20.73
CA GLN A 29 -10.71 14.04 -20.16
C GLN A 29 -11.80 13.03 -19.79
N THR A 30 -11.91 11.92 -20.54
CA THR A 30 -12.80 10.82 -20.19
C THR A 30 -12.36 10.18 -18.88
N LEU A 31 -11.07 9.87 -18.74
CA LEU A 31 -10.51 9.32 -17.50
C LEU A 31 -10.76 10.23 -16.30
N LYS A 32 -10.50 11.54 -16.47
CA LYS A 32 -10.74 12.56 -15.45
C LYS A 32 -12.20 12.64 -15.01
N LYS A 33 -13.15 12.51 -15.95
CA LYS A 33 -14.59 12.48 -15.65
C LYS A 33 -14.99 11.29 -14.77
N TYR A 34 -14.32 10.15 -14.92
CA TYR A 34 -14.51 8.97 -14.08
C TYR A 34 -13.69 9.00 -12.78
N GLY A 35 -12.90 10.06 -12.54
CA GLY A 35 -11.96 10.12 -11.42
C GLY A 35 -10.80 9.12 -11.55
N ALA A 36 -10.57 8.58 -12.75
CA ALA A 36 -9.50 7.65 -13.03
C ALA A 36 -8.21 8.40 -13.31
N PHE A 37 -7.10 7.88 -12.78
CA PHE A 37 -5.76 8.38 -13.04
C PHE A 37 -5.22 7.76 -14.34
N ASP A 38 -4.58 8.58 -15.18
CA ASP A 38 -3.96 8.13 -16.42
C ASP A 38 -2.57 7.56 -16.13
N ILE A 39 -2.51 6.24 -15.94
CA ILE A 39 -1.29 5.54 -15.50
C ILE A 39 -0.29 5.40 -16.66
N SER A 40 1.01 5.42 -16.34
CA SER A 40 2.03 4.94 -17.27
C SER A 40 1.90 3.41 -17.38
N VAL A 41 1.80 2.88 -18.59
CA VAL A 41 1.78 1.43 -18.86
C VAL A 41 3.17 0.84 -19.00
N VAL A 42 4.20 1.70 -19.05
CA VAL A 42 5.61 1.31 -19.22
C VAL A 42 6.35 1.29 -17.89
N THR A 43 5.99 2.17 -16.96
CA THR A 43 6.70 2.34 -15.69
C THR A 43 5.72 2.38 -14.53
N ASP A 44 6.07 1.73 -13.43
CA ASP A 44 5.32 1.83 -12.19
C ASP A 44 5.23 3.29 -11.70
N LEU A 45 4.06 3.67 -11.21
CA LEU A 45 3.88 4.94 -10.52
C LEU A 45 4.47 4.80 -9.11
N PRO A 46 5.29 5.76 -8.63
CA PRO A 46 5.71 5.81 -7.24
C PRO A 46 4.55 6.32 -6.36
N LEU A 47 3.42 5.62 -6.36
CA LEU A 47 2.28 5.89 -5.51
C LEU A 47 2.58 5.30 -4.13
N PHE A 48 2.86 6.18 -3.17
CA PHE A 48 2.95 5.84 -1.77
C PHE A 48 1.68 6.30 -1.06
N ILE A 49 1.00 5.37 -0.38
CA ILE A 49 -0.05 5.74 0.57
C ILE A 49 0.67 6.11 1.86
N ASP A 50 0.63 7.38 2.21
CA ASP A 50 1.11 7.81 3.52
C ASP A 50 0.14 7.29 4.60
N PRO A 51 0.56 6.33 5.46
CA PRO A 51 -0.30 5.82 6.52
C PRO A 51 -0.68 6.92 7.53
N PHE A 52 0.07 8.03 7.60
CA PHE A 52 -0.29 9.19 8.41
C PHE A 52 -1.56 9.90 7.93
N LEU A 53 -1.98 9.70 6.68
CA LEU A 53 -3.26 10.21 6.18
C LEU A 53 -4.45 9.52 6.87
N LEU A 54 -4.32 8.26 7.28
CA LEU A 54 -5.35 7.59 8.08
C LEU A 54 -5.45 8.20 9.47
N PHE A 55 -4.33 8.60 10.08
CA PHE A 55 -4.32 9.14 11.44
C PHE A 55 -5.00 10.50 11.56
N ASN A 56 -4.95 11.32 10.51
CA ASN A 56 -5.53 12.65 10.48
C ASN A 56 -6.86 12.73 9.73
N SER A 57 -7.46 11.59 9.36
CA SER A 57 -8.71 11.58 8.61
C SER A 57 -9.92 11.86 9.50
N GLU A 58 -10.81 12.74 9.03
CA GLU A 58 -12.15 12.92 9.61
C GLU A 58 -13.14 11.83 9.18
N ASN A 59 -12.75 10.91 8.29
CA ASN A 59 -13.60 9.81 7.83
C ASN A 59 -13.63 8.67 8.86
N ASP A 60 -14.82 8.32 9.34
CA ASP A 60 -15.07 7.24 10.30
C ASP A 60 -14.47 5.88 9.88
N GLU A 61 -14.50 5.54 8.59
CA GLU A 61 -13.92 4.29 8.07
C GLU A 61 -12.40 4.27 8.26
N TYR A 62 -11.73 5.39 7.99
CA TYR A 62 -10.28 5.49 8.10
C TYR A 62 -9.83 5.53 9.56
N GLN A 63 -10.64 6.12 10.45
CA GLN A 63 -10.42 6.04 11.89
C GLN A 63 -10.54 4.60 12.41
N ALA A 64 -11.56 3.86 11.96
CA ALA A 64 -11.73 2.45 12.33
C ALA A 64 -10.58 1.56 11.82
N LEU A 65 -10.06 1.84 10.62
CA LEU A 65 -8.86 1.16 10.09
C LEU A 65 -7.61 1.49 10.91
N HIS A 66 -7.45 2.76 11.30
CA HIS A 66 -6.36 3.17 12.19
C HIS A 66 -6.42 2.42 13.53
N ASP A 67 -7.59 2.32 14.17
CA ASP A 67 -7.74 1.60 15.43
C ASP A 67 -7.34 0.12 15.30
N GLN A 68 -7.70 -0.53 14.19
CA GLN A 68 -7.29 -1.92 13.92
C GLN A 68 -5.77 -2.07 13.76
N ILE A 69 -5.10 -1.09 13.12
CA ILE A 69 -3.64 -1.07 13.02
C ILE A 69 -3.02 -1.00 14.43
N ILE A 70 -3.53 -0.11 15.29
CA ILE A 70 -3.04 0.05 16.66
C ILE A 70 -3.26 -1.22 17.49
N ASP A 71 -4.43 -1.84 17.38
CA ASP A 71 -4.73 -3.08 18.09
C ASP A 71 -3.85 -4.25 17.64
N TYR A 72 -3.52 -4.33 16.34
CA TYR A 72 -2.56 -5.31 15.86
C TYR A 72 -1.15 -5.04 16.39
N LEU A 73 -0.70 -3.79 16.44
CA LEU A 73 0.60 -3.43 17.04
C LEU A 73 0.65 -3.75 18.55
N ARG A 74 -0.45 -3.53 19.29
CA ARG A 74 -0.58 -3.94 20.69
C ARG A 74 -0.51 -5.45 20.84
N PHE A 75 -1.18 -6.19 19.95
CA PHE A 75 -1.07 -7.65 19.88
C PHE A 75 0.38 -8.10 19.67
N LEU A 76 1.08 -7.56 18.66
CA LEU A 76 2.49 -7.87 18.41
C LEU A 76 3.36 -7.58 19.64
N LYS A 77 3.18 -6.41 20.26
CA LYS A 77 3.88 -6.05 21.50
C LYS A 77 3.62 -7.07 22.62
N SER A 78 2.38 -7.52 22.81
CA SER A 78 2.05 -8.54 23.83
C SER A 78 2.69 -9.90 23.56
N ARG A 79 3.06 -10.18 22.29
CA ARG A 79 3.74 -11.40 21.85
C ARG A 79 5.26 -11.25 21.74
N ALA A 80 5.79 -10.04 21.95
CA ALA A 80 7.21 -9.76 21.88
C ALA A 80 7.98 -10.11 23.18
N THR A 81 7.40 -10.98 24.02
CA THR A 81 7.99 -11.44 25.28
C THR A 81 8.37 -12.92 25.20
N GLY A 82 9.62 -13.25 25.52
CA GLY A 82 10.15 -14.62 25.51
C GLY A 82 10.55 -15.13 24.12
N ASP A 83 11.01 -16.38 24.05
CA ASP A 83 11.37 -17.03 22.79
C ASP A 83 10.11 -17.43 22.01
N LEU A 84 9.73 -16.60 21.04
CA LEU A 84 8.65 -16.90 20.09
C LEU A 84 9.19 -17.79 18.95
N ASP A 85 8.39 -18.76 18.49
CA ASP A 85 8.75 -19.61 17.34
C ASP A 85 9.12 -18.73 16.12
N PRO A 86 10.30 -18.93 15.50
CA PRO A 86 10.71 -18.22 14.30
C PRO A 86 9.66 -18.19 13.17
N LYS A 87 8.83 -19.23 13.05
CA LYS A 87 7.72 -19.26 12.08
C LYS A 87 6.60 -18.31 12.44
N LEU A 88 6.30 -18.13 13.73
CA LEU A 88 5.33 -17.14 14.19
C LEU A 88 5.86 -15.71 14.01
N ILE A 89 7.18 -15.52 14.21
CA ILE A 89 7.84 -14.25 13.88
C ILE A 89 7.67 -13.94 12.38
N ASP A 90 7.95 -14.90 11.49
CA ASP A 90 7.80 -14.72 10.04
C ASP A 90 6.34 -14.51 9.61
N ASN A 91 5.38 -15.13 10.30
CA ASN A 91 3.96 -14.96 9.96
C ASN A 91 3.38 -13.64 10.48
N TRP A 92 3.72 -13.21 11.69
CA TRP A 92 3.08 -12.05 12.33
C TRP A 92 3.76 -10.72 12.01
N TYR A 93 5.07 -10.71 11.78
CA TYR A 93 5.87 -9.46 11.69
C TYR A 93 6.31 -9.12 10.27
N ARG A 94 5.98 -9.96 9.28
CA ARG A 94 6.42 -9.79 7.89
C ARG A 94 5.48 -8.93 7.05
N PHE A 95 4.27 -8.65 7.54
CA PHE A 95 3.23 -7.86 6.87
C PHE A 95 3.16 -8.17 5.37
N LYS A 96 2.85 -9.43 5.03
CA LYS A 96 2.80 -9.84 3.63
C LYS A 96 1.84 -8.92 2.87
N GLU A 97 2.33 -8.41 1.74
CA GLU A 97 1.55 -7.56 0.87
C GLU A 97 0.31 -8.30 0.36
N VAL A 98 -0.81 -7.59 0.30
CA VAL A 98 -2.05 -8.12 -0.26
C VAL A 98 -1.95 -7.99 -1.77
N GLU A 99 -1.70 -9.11 -2.46
CA GLU A 99 -1.51 -9.17 -3.93
C GLU A 99 -2.69 -8.56 -4.73
N GLN A 100 -3.87 -8.42 -4.12
CA GLN A 100 -5.11 -7.90 -4.72
C GLN A 100 -5.24 -6.37 -4.67
N ASN A 101 -4.28 -5.64 -4.09
CA ASN A 101 -4.37 -4.18 -4.04
C ASN A 101 -3.83 -3.49 -5.31
N TRP A 102 -3.12 -4.21 -6.20
CA TRP A 102 -2.60 -3.73 -7.49
C TRP A 102 -1.90 -2.35 -7.43
N LEU A 103 -1.35 -1.97 -6.28
CA LEU A 103 -0.64 -0.69 -6.10
C LEU A 103 0.77 -0.71 -6.71
N GLY A 104 1.33 -1.90 -6.97
CA GLY A 104 2.52 -2.09 -7.81
C GLY A 104 2.15 -2.93 -9.03
N PHE A 105 2.22 -2.34 -10.21
CA PHE A 105 1.96 -3.02 -11.48
C PHE A 105 3.13 -2.77 -12.45
N THR A 106 3.98 -3.78 -12.60
CA THR A 106 4.87 -3.87 -13.77
C THR A 106 4.25 -4.79 -14.82
N ALA A 107 4.62 -4.61 -16.09
CA ALA A 107 4.24 -5.51 -17.18
C ALA A 107 4.58 -7.00 -16.91
N ASP A 108 5.52 -7.26 -15.99
CA ASP A 108 6.03 -8.59 -15.64
C ASP A 108 5.53 -9.13 -14.28
N GLY A 109 4.71 -8.38 -13.52
CA GLY A 109 4.05 -8.89 -12.31
C GLY A 109 3.68 -7.86 -11.23
N ASN A 110 2.86 -8.32 -10.27
CA ASN A 110 2.34 -7.57 -9.11
C ASN A 110 2.86 -8.11 -7.76
N ARG A 111 3.87 -8.98 -7.76
CA ARG A 111 4.45 -9.56 -6.53
C ARG A 111 5.51 -8.62 -5.96
N GLY A 112 5.12 -7.73 -5.06
CA GLY A 112 6.09 -7.04 -4.23
C GLY A 112 6.78 -8.01 -3.26
N HIS A 113 8.05 -7.76 -2.99
CA HIS A 113 8.83 -8.50 -1.99
C HIS A 113 8.49 -7.91 -0.62
N GLY A 114 7.37 -8.34 -0.02
CA GLY A 114 6.97 -7.90 1.32
C GLY A 114 8.13 -7.93 2.33
N LEU A 115 8.04 -7.08 3.36
CA LEU A 115 9.12 -6.77 4.31
C LEU A 115 9.81 -8.05 4.80
N GLY A 116 11.07 -8.28 4.40
CA GLY A 116 11.75 -9.58 4.56
C GLY A 116 11.95 -10.03 6.01
N SER A 117 12.46 -11.26 6.20
CA SER A 117 12.66 -11.85 7.54
C SER A 117 13.59 -11.04 8.46
N GLY A 118 14.49 -10.23 7.90
CA GLY A 118 15.31 -9.29 8.66
C GLY A 118 14.47 -8.22 9.35
N PHE A 119 13.52 -7.60 8.62
CA PHE A 119 12.58 -6.64 9.18
C PHE A 119 11.72 -7.27 10.28
N ALA A 120 11.19 -8.48 10.04
CA ALA A 120 10.37 -9.20 11.01
C ALA A 120 11.10 -9.41 12.35
N ARG A 121 12.37 -9.84 12.32
CA ARG A 121 13.20 -10.01 13.52
C ARG A 121 13.51 -8.69 14.20
N SER A 122 13.87 -7.65 13.44
CA SER A 122 14.15 -6.33 13.99
C SER A 122 12.94 -5.72 14.69
N LEU A 123 11.74 -5.83 14.10
CA LEU A 123 10.52 -5.32 14.71
C LEU A 123 10.14 -6.10 15.98
N HIS A 124 10.25 -7.43 15.96
CA HIS A 124 10.02 -8.25 17.14
C HIS A 124 10.95 -7.85 18.30
N GLY A 125 12.25 -7.71 18.02
CA GLY A 125 13.23 -7.26 19.02
C GLY A 125 12.95 -5.85 19.54
N ALA A 126 12.59 -4.90 18.68
CA ALA A 126 12.28 -3.52 19.07
C ALA A 126 11.00 -3.43 19.93
N LEU A 127 9.96 -4.20 19.61
CA LEU A 127 8.74 -4.24 20.43
C LEU A 127 8.98 -4.94 21.77
N GLY A 128 9.87 -5.94 21.82
CA GLY A 128 10.29 -6.60 23.05
C GLY A 128 11.13 -5.68 23.95
N SER A 129 12.06 -4.92 23.39
CA SER A 129 12.94 -4.01 24.14
C SER A 129 12.21 -2.78 24.68
N LEU A 130 11.06 -2.40 24.10
CA LEU A 130 10.19 -1.35 24.64
C LEU A 130 9.72 -1.66 26.08
N LEU A 131 9.78 -2.92 26.52
CA LEU A 131 9.47 -3.34 27.89
C LEU A 131 10.64 -3.15 28.88
N GLU A 132 11.88 -3.05 28.39
CA GLU A 132 13.08 -2.85 29.23
C GLU A 132 13.27 -1.37 29.60
N ILE A 133 12.87 -0.45 28.72
CA ILE A 133 12.94 1.00 28.96
C ILE A 133 12.04 1.43 30.13
N GLY A 134 10.98 0.67 30.43
CA GLY A 134 10.08 0.91 31.57
C GLY A 134 10.54 0.34 32.91
N LYS A 135 11.61 -0.47 32.96
CA LYS A 135 12.09 -1.11 34.21
C LYS A 135 13.23 -0.37 34.90
N VAL A 136 13.79 0.69 34.31
CA VAL A 136 14.93 1.44 34.88
C VAL A 136 14.49 2.55 35.86
N VAL A 137 13.19 2.66 36.16
CA VAL A 137 12.68 3.58 37.18
C VAL A 137 11.82 2.82 38.20
N SER A 138 12.47 2.11 39.12
CA SER A 138 11.91 1.73 40.42
C SER A 138 13.01 1.62 41.46
#